data_AF-A0AAP6SKH6-F1
#
_entry.id   AF-A0AAP6SKH6-F1
#
_cell.length_a   1.000
_cell.length_b   1.000
_cell.length_c   1.000
_cell.angle_alpha   90.00
_cell.angle_beta   90.00
_cell.angle_gamma   90.00
#
_symmetry.space_group_name_H-M   'P 1'
#
loop_
_entity.id
_entity.type
_entity.pdbx_description
1 polymer ?
#
loop_
_entity_poly.entity_id
_entity_poly.type
_entity_poly.pdbx_seq_one_letter_code
_entity_poly.pdbx_strand_id
1 'polypeptide(L)'
;MFSPWQRYLLFAIIIITCSGMCQSEILRSERGRIFEIICFSCAIIGVGSFFARFLGINYMQVNGITDLSRAGIFGGLASHSMLLGPTAGVGSLYIVNKALENKSVFLFACSILCLASVLFASSRSAFLSTIAAGFVYLHFKTANLGTFFKYFVAIFILLACSIPLWQGAMKGLIEKQNGNVVAGSTFASREDKWDQRFEEFKSNPICGYGFVSVDPTNKDNSIGAGGQSVEPGSSWLSVLSMTGIIGLIFIGSIYVEALLAVAKNSRNPFLFGVITLLTVNMFTEGYIFFGGSFLSFLFWITIGVCRDQKYLPIENLTNAPNDNY
;
A
#
# COMPACT_ATOMS: atom_id res chain seq x y z
N MET A 1 13.93 -19.39 12.81
CA MET A 1 14.55 -20.10 11.66
C MET A 1 13.83 -19.69 10.40
N PHE A 2 14.55 -19.32 9.34
CA PHE A 2 13.96 -18.88 8.07
C PHE A 2 13.48 -20.09 7.26
N SER A 3 12.19 -20.12 6.90
CA SER A 3 11.55 -21.24 6.19
C SER A 3 11.08 -20.84 4.78
N PRO A 4 11.99 -20.82 3.78
CA PRO A 4 11.70 -20.32 2.44
C PRO A 4 10.61 -21.12 1.72
N TRP A 5 10.58 -22.44 1.88
CA TRP A 5 9.53 -23.29 1.30
C TRP A 5 8.13 -22.98 1.84
N GLN A 6 8.01 -22.67 3.13
CA GLN A 6 6.73 -22.27 3.71
C GLN A 6 6.26 -20.92 3.14
N ARG A 7 7.17 -19.95 3.00
CA ARG A 7 6.87 -18.65 2.38
C ARG A 7 6.46 -18.80 0.93
N TYR A 8 7.13 -19.69 0.19
CA TYR A 8 6.80 -20.00 -1.19
C TYR A 8 5.41 -20.62 -1.31
N LEU A 9 5.09 -21.61 -0.47
CA LEU A 9 3.76 -22.23 -0.47
C LEU A 9 2.65 -21.23 -0.13
N LEU A 10 2.85 -20.37 0.87
CA LEU A 10 1.91 -19.30 1.20
C LEU A 10 1.74 -18.30 0.04
N PHE A 11 2.83 -17.93 -0.61
CA PHE A 11 2.78 -17.05 -1.79
C PHE A 11 2.04 -17.72 -2.95
N ALA A 12 2.30 -19.00 -3.23
CA ALA A 12 1.61 -19.76 -4.26
C ALA A 12 0.10 -19.84 -4.00
N ILE A 13 -0.31 -20.07 -2.74
CA ILE A 13 -1.72 -20.04 -2.34
C ILE A 13 -2.33 -18.67 -2.64
N ILE A 14 -1.71 -17.57 -2.20
CA ILE A 14 -2.20 -16.21 -2.46
C ILE A 14 -2.32 -15.94 -3.96
N ILE A 15 -1.34 -16.33 -4.77
CA ILE A 15 -1.40 -16.14 -6.21
C ILE A 15 -2.59 -16.91 -6.81
N ILE A 16 -2.76 -18.19 -6.47
CA ILE A 16 -3.85 -19.02 -7.01
C ILE A 16 -5.23 -18.46 -6.59
N THR A 17 -5.39 -18.09 -5.32
CA THR A 17 -6.69 -17.69 -4.78
C THR A 17 -7.02 -16.22 -5.01
N CYS A 18 -6.04 -15.32 -5.02
CA CYS A 18 -6.26 -13.88 -4.97
C CYS A 18 -5.90 -13.16 -6.27
N SER A 19 -4.94 -13.62 -7.07
CA SER A 19 -4.47 -12.86 -8.25
C SER A 19 -5.41 -12.90 -9.47
N GLY A 20 -6.54 -13.63 -9.38
CA GLY A 20 -7.44 -13.84 -10.51
C GLY A 20 -6.94 -14.85 -11.54
N MET A 21 -6.05 -15.77 -11.15
CA MET A 21 -5.65 -16.89 -12.03
C MET A 21 -6.78 -17.89 -12.24
N CYS A 22 -7.52 -18.22 -11.17
CA CYS A 22 -8.71 -19.06 -11.27
C CYS A 22 -9.94 -18.20 -11.55
N GLN A 23 -10.59 -18.47 -12.68
CA GLN A 23 -11.73 -17.69 -13.19
C GLN A 23 -13.01 -18.54 -13.19
N SER A 24 -13.94 -18.14 -12.32
CA SER A 24 -15.31 -18.63 -12.25
C SER A 24 -16.16 -17.48 -11.72
N GLU A 25 -17.43 -17.41 -12.13
CA GLU A 25 -18.34 -16.36 -11.66
C GLU A 25 -18.42 -16.29 -10.14
N ILE A 26 -18.50 -17.45 -9.49
CA ILE A 26 -18.52 -17.57 -8.03
C ILE A 26 -17.22 -17.02 -7.43
N LEU A 27 -16.06 -17.43 -7.97
CA LEU A 27 -14.76 -16.99 -7.46
C LEU A 27 -14.56 -15.48 -7.61
N ARG A 28 -15.01 -14.89 -8.72
CA ARG A 28 -14.94 -13.43 -8.93
C ARG A 28 -15.82 -12.68 -7.93
N SER A 29 -17.06 -13.13 -7.75
CA SER A 29 -18.00 -12.54 -6.80
C SER A 29 -17.45 -12.58 -5.36
N GLU A 30 -16.96 -13.75 -4.94
CA GLU A 30 -16.39 -13.92 -3.60
C GLU A 30 -15.11 -13.11 -3.41
N ARG A 31 -14.25 -12.99 -4.42
CA ARG A 31 -13.05 -12.15 -4.35
C ARG A 31 -13.41 -10.68 -4.15
N GLY A 32 -14.44 -10.20 -4.85
CA GLY A 32 -14.99 -8.85 -4.67
C GLY A 32 -15.54 -8.63 -3.26
N ARG A 33 -16.31 -9.59 -2.72
CA ARG A 33 -16.85 -9.55 -1.35
C ARG A 33 -15.74 -9.53 -0.30
N ILE A 34 -14.76 -10.41 -0.42
CA ILE A 34 -13.61 -10.48 0.50
C ILE A 34 -12.83 -9.17 0.45
N PHE A 35 -12.58 -8.62 -0.74
CA PHE A 35 -11.91 -7.32 -0.88
C PHE A 35 -12.68 -6.20 -0.19
N GLU A 36 -14.01 -6.13 -0.36
CA GLU A 36 -14.83 -5.11 0.32
C GLU A 36 -14.78 -5.26 1.85
N ILE A 37 -14.86 -6.50 2.37
CA ILE A 37 -14.73 -6.78 3.80
C ILE A 37 -13.35 -6.35 4.33
N ILE A 38 -12.29 -6.59 3.57
CA ILE A 38 -10.93 -6.17 3.95
C ILE A 38 -10.83 -4.65 3.97
N CYS A 39 -11.32 -3.95 2.95
CA CYS A 39 -11.32 -2.48 2.93
C CYS A 39 -12.14 -1.88 4.07
N PHE A 40 -13.27 -2.47 4.42
CA PHE A 40 -14.04 -2.10 5.59
C PHE A 40 -13.28 -2.37 6.90
N SER A 41 -12.58 -3.50 6.99
CA SER A 41 -11.73 -3.82 8.14
C SER A 41 -10.56 -2.83 8.27
N CYS A 42 -9.95 -2.43 7.16
CA CYS A 42 -8.93 -1.38 7.11
C CYS A 42 -9.48 -0.04 7.65
N ALA A 43 -10.73 0.30 7.30
CA ALA A 43 -11.42 1.47 7.83
C ALA A 43 -11.62 1.39 9.35
N ILE A 44 -12.09 0.24 9.87
CA ILE A 44 -12.22 0.01 11.32
C ILE A 44 -10.87 0.13 12.01
N ILE A 45 -9.81 -0.49 11.48
CA ILE A 45 -8.45 -0.41 12.04
C ILE A 45 -7.95 1.03 12.03
N GLY A 46 -8.17 1.78 10.95
CA GLY A 46 -7.75 3.17 10.82
C GLY A 46 -8.44 4.08 11.84
N VAL A 47 -9.78 4.04 11.91
CA VAL A 47 -10.57 4.82 12.88
C VAL A 47 -10.29 4.38 14.31
N GLY A 48 -10.26 3.07 14.56
CA GLY A 48 -9.98 2.50 15.88
C GLY A 48 -8.57 2.87 16.37
N SER A 49 -7.58 2.89 15.48
CA SER A 49 -6.21 3.30 15.83
C SER A 49 -6.11 4.78 16.17
N PHE A 50 -6.98 5.64 15.62
CA PHE A 50 -7.04 7.04 16.02
C PHE A 50 -7.44 7.15 17.49
N PHE A 51 -8.52 6.48 17.89
CA PHE A 51 -8.94 6.47 19.31
C PHE A 51 -7.93 5.76 20.21
N ALA A 52 -7.34 4.65 19.74
CA ALA A 52 -6.29 3.93 20.45
C ALA A 52 -5.12 4.84 20.84
N ARG A 53 -4.75 5.80 19.97
CA ARG A 53 -3.69 6.78 20.26
C ARG A 53 -3.96 7.58 21.53
N PHE A 54 -5.19 8.05 21.72
CA PHE A 54 -5.58 8.85 22.89
C PHE A 54 -5.87 8.01 24.13
N LEU A 55 -6.26 6.74 23.94
CA LEU A 55 -6.42 5.77 25.02
C LEU A 55 -5.10 5.13 25.48
N GLY A 56 -3.98 5.48 24.83
CA GLY A 56 -2.66 4.89 25.14
C GLY A 56 -2.51 3.43 24.69
N ILE A 57 -3.39 2.94 23.81
CA ILE A 57 -3.37 1.56 23.30
C ILE A 57 -2.43 1.48 22.10
N ASN A 58 -1.43 0.61 22.18
CA ASN A 58 -0.51 0.32 21.08
C ASN A 58 -0.13 -1.16 21.09
N TYR A 59 -0.54 -1.90 20.06
CA TYR A 59 -0.25 -3.34 19.91
C TYR A 59 1.15 -3.63 19.39
N MET A 60 1.86 -2.62 18.89
CA MET A 60 3.25 -2.78 18.47
C MET A 60 4.13 -3.07 19.69
N GLN A 61 4.71 -4.27 19.73
CA GLN A 61 5.66 -4.66 20.76
C GLN A 61 6.97 -3.88 20.57
N VAL A 62 7.36 -3.13 21.59
CA VAL A 62 8.60 -2.35 21.63
C VAL A 62 9.63 -3.16 22.40
N ASN A 63 10.56 -3.79 21.70
CA ASN A 63 11.62 -4.59 22.32
C ASN A 63 12.81 -3.69 22.70
N GLY A 64 12.73 -2.98 23.83
CA GLY A 64 13.89 -2.35 24.47
C GLY A 64 13.66 -0.94 25.04
N ILE A 65 14.52 -0.55 26.00
CA ILE A 65 14.53 0.76 26.68
C ILE A 65 15.00 1.89 25.74
N THR A 66 15.78 1.56 24.70
CA THR A 66 16.33 2.51 23.72
C THR A 66 15.34 2.99 22.66
N ASP A 67 14.15 2.39 22.58
CA ASP A 67 13.14 2.74 21.58
C ASP A 67 12.12 3.76 22.09
N LEU A 68 11.95 4.00 23.39
CA LEU A 68 10.92 4.92 23.92
C LEU A 68 11.01 6.37 23.39
N SER A 69 12.14 6.77 22.80
CA SER A 69 12.39 8.10 22.22
C SER A 69 12.34 8.17 20.68
N ARG A 70 12.04 7.07 19.97
CA ARG A 70 12.10 7.03 18.50
C ARG A 70 10.74 7.30 17.83
N ALA A 71 10.76 8.10 16.77
CA ALA A 71 9.59 8.33 15.91
C ALA A 71 9.14 7.03 15.19
N GLY A 72 7.82 6.80 15.10
CA GLY A 72 7.24 5.70 14.33
C GLY A 72 7.05 4.36 15.05
N ILE A 73 6.83 4.40 16.36
CA ILE A 73 6.53 3.23 17.20
C ILE A 73 5.03 2.99 17.36
N PHE A 74 4.21 3.92 16.88
CA PHE A 74 2.77 3.79 16.98
C PHE A 74 2.24 2.87 15.87
N GLY A 75 1.90 1.63 16.25
CA GLY A 75 1.17 0.67 15.41
C GLY A 75 -0.34 0.69 15.64
N GLY A 76 -0.82 1.33 16.72
CA GLY A 76 -2.24 1.39 17.04
C GLY A 76 -2.81 -0.01 17.24
N LEU A 77 -3.83 -0.37 16.45
CA LEU A 77 -4.42 -1.72 16.43
C LEU A 77 -3.68 -2.70 15.50
N ALA A 78 -2.64 -2.24 14.80
CA ALA A 78 -1.79 -3.09 13.97
C ALA A 78 -0.51 -3.50 14.73
N SER A 79 0.10 -4.59 14.27
CA SER A 79 1.34 -5.11 14.87
C SER A 79 2.56 -4.20 14.68
N HIS A 80 2.57 -3.38 13.62
CA HIS A 80 3.64 -2.43 13.33
C HIS A 80 3.12 -1.17 12.65
N SER A 81 3.82 -0.05 12.84
CA SER A 81 3.49 1.24 12.22
C SER A 81 3.53 1.22 10.68
N MET A 82 4.46 0.45 10.09
CA MET A 82 4.56 0.25 8.63
C MET A 82 3.38 -0.55 8.05
N LEU A 83 2.65 -1.29 8.89
CA LEU A 83 1.40 -1.95 8.52
C LEU A 83 0.20 -1.01 8.73
N LEU A 84 0.17 -0.27 9.85
CA LEU A 84 -0.92 0.68 10.15
C LEU A 84 -1.06 1.74 9.05
N GLY A 85 0.03 2.37 8.63
CA GLY A 85 0.02 3.45 7.64
C GLY A 85 -0.76 3.10 6.36
N PRO A 86 -0.31 2.11 5.56
CA PRO A 86 -1.01 1.75 4.32
C PRO A 86 -2.41 1.19 4.58
N THR A 87 -2.64 0.48 5.68
CA THR A 87 -3.97 -0.03 6.07
C THR A 87 -4.96 1.11 6.31
N ALA A 88 -4.56 2.11 7.12
CA ALA A 88 -5.38 3.29 7.37
C ALA A 88 -5.57 4.15 6.10
N GLY A 89 -4.58 4.20 5.21
CA GLY A 89 -4.70 4.85 3.91
C GLY A 89 -5.75 4.20 3.00
N VAL A 90 -5.77 2.87 2.90
CA VAL A 90 -6.82 2.13 2.19
C VAL A 90 -8.18 2.32 2.87
N GLY A 91 -8.22 2.29 4.19
CA GLY A 91 -9.43 2.58 4.97
C GLY A 91 -9.99 3.97 4.70
N SER A 92 -9.12 4.99 4.61
CA SER A 92 -9.52 6.35 4.24
C SER A 92 -10.15 6.40 2.85
N LEU A 93 -9.52 5.82 1.83
CA LEU A 93 -10.07 5.78 0.47
C LEU A 93 -11.42 5.08 0.40
N TYR A 94 -11.56 3.96 1.12
CA TYR A 94 -12.82 3.23 1.19
C TYR A 94 -13.93 4.07 1.80
N ILE A 95 -13.66 4.72 2.94
CA ILE A 95 -14.63 5.59 3.60
C ILE A 95 -14.98 6.80 2.71
N VAL A 96 -14.01 7.45 2.05
CA VAL A 96 -14.28 8.56 1.11
C VAL A 96 -15.23 8.10 0.00
N ASN A 97 -14.98 6.92 -0.57
CA ASN A 97 -15.83 6.39 -1.62
C ASN A 97 -17.28 6.20 -1.12
N LYS A 98 -17.46 5.57 0.05
CA LYS A 98 -18.80 5.41 0.66
C LYS A 98 -19.40 6.74 1.12
N ALA A 99 -18.60 7.71 1.57
CA ALA A 99 -19.06 9.03 1.98
C ALA A 99 -19.66 9.81 0.80
N LEU A 100 -19.04 9.70 -0.38
CA LEU A 100 -19.52 10.30 -1.61
C LEU A 100 -20.79 9.62 -2.14
N GLU A 101 -20.85 8.28 -2.10
CA GLU A 101 -22.03 7.51 -2.49
C GLU A 101 -23.25 7.84 -1.60
N ASN A 102 -23.03 7.92 -0.28
CA ASN A 102 -24.10 8.14 0.70
C ASN A 102 -24.30 9.62 1.07
N LYS A 103 -23.50 10.55 0.52
CA LYS A 103 -23.48 11.98 0.87
C LYS A 103 -23.39 12.23 2.38
N SER A 104 -22.59 11.42 3.09
CA SER A 104 -22.54 11.42 4.56
C SER A 104 -21.33 12.17 5.10
N VAL A 105 -21.59 13.28 5.81
CA VAL A 105 -20.56 14.06 6.52
C VAL A 105 -19.90 13.26 7.64
N PHE A 106 -20.64 12.38 8.31
CA PHE A 106 -20.10 11.48 9.34
C PHE A 106 -19.01 10.57 8.76
N LEU A 107 -19.23 10.01 7.57
CA LEU A 107 -18.21 9.20 6.90
C LEU A 107 -17.00 10.04 6.50
N PHE A 108 -17.18 11.28 6.03
CA PHE A 108 -16.04 12.18 5.81
C PHE A 108 -15.22 12.42 7.08
N ALA A 109 -15.87 12.62 8.23
CA ALA A 109 -15.19 12.72 9.52
C ALA A 109 -14.40 11.44 9.83
N CYS A 110 -15.00 10.25 9.68
CA CYS A 110 -14.30 8.97 9.85
C CYS A 110 -13.08 8.81 8.92
N SER A 111 -13.17 9.28 7.68
CA SER A 111 -12.01 9.26 6.77
C SER A 111 -10.87 10.15 7.28
N ILE A 112 -11.18 11.32 7.85
CA ILE A 112 -10.17 12.20 8.45
C ILE A 112 -9.49 11.50 9.63
N LEU A 113 -10.23 10.72 10.42
CA LEU A 113 -9.65 9.92 11.51
C LEU A 113 -8.67 8.86 10.98
N CYS A 114 -9.01 8.19 9.86
CA CYS A 114 -8.07 7.28 9.18
C CYS A 114 -6.79 8.01 8.72
N LEU A 115 -6.93 9.20 8.12
CA LEU A 115 -5.77 10.01 7.70
C LEU A 115 -4.90 10.42 8.90
N ALA A 116 -5.51 10.76 10.03
CA ALA A 116 -4.77 11.05 11.26
C ALA A 116 -3.99 9.81 11.75
N SER A 117 -4.56 8.61 11.64
CA SER A 117 -3.83 7.36 11.93
C SER A 117 -2.64 7.12 10.98
N VAL A 118 -2.74 7.51 9.70
CA VAL A 118 -1.59 7.47 8.77
C VAL A 118 -0.46 8.38 9.27
N LEU A 119 -0.79 9.58 9.76
CA LEU A 119 0.18 10.51 10.33
C LEU A 119 0.81 9.96 11.61
N PHE A 120 0.00 9.42 12.54
CA PHE A 120 0.49 8.86 13.78
C PHE A 120 1.41 7.65 13.57
N ALA A 121 1.15 6.83 12.56
CA ALA A 121 2.05 5.74 12.17
C ALA A 121 3.46 6.23 11.79
N SER A 122 3.62 7.52 11.45
CA SER A 122 4.90 8.11 11.04
C SER A 122 5.58 7.31 9.92
N SER A 123 4.79 6.81 8.96
CA SER A 123 5.32 6.15 7.76
C SER A 123 5.27 7.12 6.59
N ARG A 124 6.45 7.59 6.15
CA ARG A 124 6.58 8.57 5.04
C ARG A 124 6.04 8.00 3.73
N SER A 125 6.32 6.73 3.46
CA SER A 125 5.84 6.02 2.27
C SER A 125 4.33 5.89 2.25
N ALA A 126 3.72 5.48 3.36
CA ALA A 126 2.27 5.36 3.49
C ALA A 126 1.56 6.71 3.35
N PHE A 127 2.15 7.78 3.90
CA PHE A 127 1.62 9.12 3.77
C PHE A 127 1.64 9.59 2.30
N LEU A 128 2.79 9.48 1.63
CA LEU A 128 2.93 9.85 0.22
C LEU A 128 2.06 8.99 -0.70
N SER A 129 1.95 7.69 -0.43
CA SER A 129 1.11 6.79 -1.21
C SER A 129 -0.37 7.09 -1.05
N THR A 130 -0.81 7.49 0.16
CA THR A 130 -2.20 7.90 0.41
C THR A 130 -2.53 9.20 -0.32
N ILE A 131 -1.60 10.16 -0.36
CA ILE A 131 -1.74 11.38 -1.15
C ILE A 131 -1.85 11.04 -2.65
N ALA A 132 -0.91 10.26 -3.18
CA ALA A 132 -0.91 9.85 -4.59
C ALA A 132 -2.22 9.13 -4.97
N ALA A 133 -2.71 8.27 -4.10
CA ALA A 133 -3.98 7.58 -4.31
C ALA A 133 -5.19 8.51 -4.27
N GLY A 134 -5.22 9.49 -3.36
CA GLY A 134 -6.26 10.52 -3.33
C GLY A 134 -6.30 11.35 -4.60
N PHE A 135 -5.14 11.69 -5.17
CA PHE A 135 -5.03 12.37 -6.46
C PHE A 135 -5.58 11.54 -7.61
N VAL A 136 -5.17 10.28 -7.72
CA VAL A 136 -5.65 9.37 -8.76
C VAL A 136 -7.15 9.14 -8.62
N TYR A 137 -7.65 8.93 -7.39
CA TYR A 137 -9.07 8.83 -7.10
C TYR A 137 -9.83 10.06 -7.61
N LEU A 138 -9.37 11.27 -7.25
CA LEU A 138 -10.01 12.51 -7.66
C LEU A 138 -10.02 12.65 -9.19
N HIS A 139 -8.90 12.38 -9.85
CA HIS A 139 -8.79 12.45 -11.32
C HIS A 139 -9.83 11.58 -12.03
N PHE A 140 -9.94 10.31 -11.65
CA PHE A 140 -10.91 9.40 -12.26
C PHE A 140 -12.36 9.71 -11.83
N LYS A 141 -12.57 10.34 -10.67
CA LYS A 141 -13.90 10.71 -10.19
C LYS A 141 -14.46 11.96 -10.87
N THR A 142 -13.61 12.93 -11.20
CA THR A 142 -14.06 14.25 -11.69
C THR A 142 -14.33 14.31 -13.19
N ALA A 143 -13.88 13.32 -13.97
CA ALA A 143 -13.96 13.18 -15.44
C ALA A 143 -13.36 14.35 -16.27
N ASN A 144 -13.58 15.59 -15.84
CA ASN A 144 -13.08 16.84 -16.40
C ASN A 144 -11.87 17.39 -15.61
N LEU A 145 -10.85 17.82 -16.36
CA LEU A 145 -9.59 18.33 -15.80
C LEU A 145 -9.74 19.68 -15.08
N GLY A 146 -10.63 20.56 -15.53
CA GLY A 146 -10.93 21.82 -14.85
C GLY A 146 -11.58 21.60 -13.49
N THR A 147 -12.52 20.66 -13.40
CA THR A 147 -13.15 20.25 -12.14
C THR A 147 -12.14 19.60 -11.19
N PHE A 148 -11.24 18.77 -11.72
CA PHE A 148 -10.11 18.21 -10.96
C PHE A 148 -9.26 19.32 -10.33
N PHE A 149 -8.78 20.30 -11.12
CA PHE A 149 -7.95 21.38 -10.62
C PHE A 149 -8.67 22.26 -9.58
N LYS A 150 -9.98 22.52 -9.77
CA LYS A 150 -10.79 23.25 -8.80
C LYS A 150 -10.80 22.56 -7.43
N TYR A 151 -11.08 21.25 -7.40
CA TYR A 151 -11.09 20.50 -6.15
C TYR A 151 -9.69 20.34 -5.56
N PHE A 152 -8.68 20.11 -6.41
CA PHE A 152 -7.30 20.02 -5.96
C PHE A 152 -6.85 21.29 -5.25
N VAL A 153 -7.05 22.46 -5.86
CA VAL A 153 -6.70 23.75 -5.27
C VAL A 153 -7.47 23.98 -3.97
N ALA A 154 -8.77 23.66 -3.93
CA ALA A 154 -9.58 23.80 -2.71
C ALA A 154 -9.06 22.92 -1.56
N ILE A 155 -8.75 21.64 -1.84
CA ILE A 155 -8.16 20.71 -0.86
C ILE A 155 -6.79 21.20 -0.41
N PHE A 156 -5.95 21.65 -1.34
CA PHE A 156 -4.62 22.15 -1.02
C PHE A 156 -4.67 23.36 -0.07
N ILE A 157 -5.52 24.35 -0.37
CA ILE A 157 -5.73 25.52 0.50
C ILE A 157 -6.23 25.07 1.88
N LEU A 158 -7.22 24.17 1.92
CA LEU A 158 -7.76 23.66 3.19
C LEU A 158 -6.69 22.94 4.02
N LEU A 159 -5.86 22.11 3.40
CA LEU A 159 -4.75 21.43 4.07
C LEU A 159 -3.71 22.43 4.57
N ALA A 160 -3.31 23.41 3.76
CA ALA A 160 -2.34 24.43 4.15
C ALA A 160 -2.84 25.28 5.33
N CYS A 161 -4.10 25.74 5.30
CA CYS A 161 -4.71 26.50 6.38
C CYS A 161 -4.90 25.68 7.66
N SER A 162 -5.06 24.37 7.55
CA SER A 162 -5.28 23.49 8.71
C SER A 162 -4.01 22.99 9.38
N ILE A 163 -2.80 23.19 8.81
CA ILE A 163 -1.52 22.71 9.36
C ILE A 163 -1.38 22.96 10.88
N PRO A 164 -1.69 24.15 11.43
CA PRO A 164 -1.56 24.41 12.87
C PRO A 164 -2.37 23.44 13.75
N LEU A 165 -3.48 22.89 13.23
CA LEU A 165 -4.35 21.98 13.98
C LEU A 165 -3.77 20.57 14.12
N TRP A 166 -2.92 20.14 13.19
CA TRP A 166 -2.41 18.76 13.12
C TRP A 166 -0.87 18.66 13.10
N GLN A 167 -0.16 19.75 13.36
CA GLN A 167 1.30 19.79 13.47
C GLN A 167 1.85 18.76 14.47
N GLY A 168 1.15 18.55 15.60
CA GLY A 168 1.51 17.52 16.58
C GLY A 168 1.47 16.09 16.02
N ALA A 169 0.54 15.80 15.11
CA ALA A 169 0.44 14.50 14.43
C ALA A 169 1.56 14.31 13.39
N MET A 170 2.08 15.40 12.79
CA MET A 170 3.19 15.36 11.84
C MET A 170 4.55 15.17 12.47
N LYS A 171 4.70 15.41 13.78
CA LYS A 171 5.98 15.44 14.48
C LYS A 171 6.85 14.21 14.17
N GLY A 172 6.28 13.01 14.23
CA GLY A 172 7.01 11.78 13.95
C GLY A 172 7.44 11.62 12.47
N LEU A 173 6.67 12.14 11.51
CA LEU A 173 7.09 12.18 10.11
C LEU A 173 8.26 13.15 9.91
N ILE A 174 8.19 14.33 10.53
CA ILE A 174 9.23 15.36 10.46
C ILE A 174 10.53 14.86 11.10
N GLU A 175 10.46 14.24 12.27
CA GLU A 175 11.63 13.67 12.95
C GLU A 175 12.30 12.58 12.11
N LYS A 176 11.52 11.69 11.49
CA LYS A 176 12.07 10.69 10.56
C LYS A 176 12.70 11.32 9.31
N GLN A 177 12.10 12.37 8.77
CA GLN A 177 12.67 13.08 7.63
C GLN A 177 13.98 13.76 8.00
N ASN A 178 14.03 14.45 9.13
CA ASN A 178 15.23 15.12 9.63
C ASN A 178 16.36 14.12 9.91
N GLY A 179 16.04 12.96 10.50
CA GLY A 179 17.02 11.89 10.70
C GLY A 179 17.66 11.41 9.39
N ASN A 180 16.87 11.29 8.32
CA ASN A 180 17.37 10.93 6.99
C ASN A 180 18.26 12.03 6.38
N VAL A 181 17.83 13.30 6.47
CA VAL A 181 18.63 14.45 6.01
C VAL A 181 19.98 14.52 6.73
N VAL A 182 19.99 14.28 8.05
CA VAL A 182 21.23 14.22 8.85
C VAL A 182 22.12 13.06 8.43
N ALA A 183 21.53 11.92 8.03
CA ALA A 183 22.26 10.77 7.50
C ALA A 183 22.77 10.98 6.05
N GLY A 184 22.56 12.15 5.44
CA GLY A 184 23.08 12.50 4.13
C GLY A 184 22.18 12.14 2.94
N SER A 185 21.00 11.55 3.17
CA SER A 185 20.06 11.22 2.08
C SER A 185 18.60 11.21 2.51
N THR A 186 17.71 11.67 1.61
CA THR A 186 16.25 11.54 1.74
C THR A 186 15.80 10.10 1.97
N PHE A 187 16.54 9.11 1.46
CA PHE A 187 16.23 7.68 1.55
C PHE A 187 17.31 6.87 2.27
N ALA A 188 18.14 7.48 3.11
CA ALA A 188 19.27 6.82 3.80
C ALA A 188 18.95 5.42 4.39
N SER A 189 17.75 5.22 4.97
CA SER A 189 17.31 3.92 5.49
C SER A 189 17.04 2.82 4.45
N ARG A 190 17.07 3.15 3.15
CA ARG A 190 16.69 2.29 2.01
C ARG A 190 17.79 2.18 0.96
N GLU A 191 18.73 3.12 0.89
CA GLU A 191 19.79 3.15 -0.14
C GLU A 191 20.61 1.85 -0.13
N ASP A 192 21.18 1.47 1.01
CA ASP A 192 21.97 0.23 1.12
C ASP A 192 21.18 -1.01 0.64
N LYS A 193 19.89 -1.07 1.00
CA LYS A 193 19.00 -2.17 0.58
C LYS A 193 18.77 -2.15 -0.93
N TRP A 194 18.56 -0.98 -1.52
CA TRP A 194 18.31 -0.85 -2.96
C TRP A 194 19.56 -1.15 -3.77
N ASP A 195 20.70 -0.61 -3.37
CA ASP A 195 21.99 -0.87 -4.01
C ASP A 195 22.31 -2.36 -4.00
N GLN A 196 22.06 -3.05 -2.89
CA GLN A 196 22.20 -4.50 -2.82
C GLN A 196 21.31 -5.22 -3.84
N ARG A 197 20.04 -4.83 -3.98
CA ARG A 197 19.13 -5.46 -4.98
C ARG A 197 19.62 -5.20 -6.40
N PHE A 198 20.20 -4.03 -6.67
CA PHE A 198 20.79 -3.73 -7.97
C PHE A 198 22.03 -4.57 -8.25
N GLU A 199 22.92 -4.75 -7.26
CA GLU A 199 24.08 -5.62 -7.41
C GLU A 199 23.69 -7.08 -7.63
N GLU A 200 22.70 -7.61 -6.89
CA GLU A 200 22.14 -8.95 -7.10
C GLU A 200 21.55 -9.13 -8.50
N PHE A 201 20.85 -8.10 -9.01
CA PHE A 201 20.35 -8.15 -10.38
C PHE A 201 21.49 -8.14 -11.42
N LYS A 202 22.53 -7.34 -11.21
CA LYS A 202 23.67 -7.26 -12.15
C LYS A 202 24.40 -8.60 -12.26
N SER A 203 24.53 -9.34 -11.16
CA SER A 203 25.22 -10.64 -11.16
C SER A 203 24.37 -11.79 -11.70
N ASN A 204 23.03 -11.77 -11.54
CA ASN A 204 22.14 -12.73 -12.19
C ASN A 204 20.90 -12.07 -12.81
N PRO A 205 21.03 -11.43 -14.00
CA PRO A 205 19.97 -10.59 -14.56
C PRO A 205 18.80 -11.39 -15.16
N ILE A 206 19.03 -12.63 -15.58
CA ILE A 206 18.03 -13.41 -16.30
C ILE A 206 17.04 -14.06 -15.32
N CYS A 207 17.56 -14.82 -14.35
CA CYS A 207 16.76 -15.64 -13.44
C CYS A 207 16.73 -15.10 -12.00
N GLY A 208 17.58 -14.12 -11.68
CA GLY A 208 17.71 -13.59 -10.32
C GLY A 208 18.37 -14.57 -9.36
N TYR A 209 18.44 -14.16 -8.09
CA TYR A 209 19.10 -14.90 -7.01
C TYR A 209 18.21 -15.98 -6.36
N GLY A 210 16.94 -16.06 -6.73
CA GLY A 210 15.98 -17.01 -6.18
C GLY A 210 14.92 -16.39 -5.27
N PHE A 211 13.86 -17.15 -4.99
CA PHE A 211 12.71 -16.68 -4.23
C PHE A 211 13.04 -16.42 -2.74
N VAL A 212 12.90 -15.16 -2.31
CA VAL A 212 13.16 -14.71 -0.92
C VAL A 212 14.58 -15.09 -0.47
N SER A 213 15.55 -15.09 -1.39
CA SER A 213 16.97 -15.21 -1.07
C SER A 213 17.65 -13.84 -1.11
N VAL A 214 18.78 -13.74 -0.41
CA VAL A 214 19.69 -12.60 -0.45
C VAL A 214 21.10 -13.14 -0.55
N ASP A 215 22.01 -12.35 -1.14
CA ASP A 215 23.41 -12.73 -1.20
C ASP A 215 24.01 -12.85 0.23
N PRO A 216 24.48 -14.03 0.65
CA PRO A 216 25.04 -14.25 1.98
C PRO A 216 26.41 -13.59 2.19
N THR A 217 27.08 -13.15 1.12
CA THR A 217 28.40 -12.50 1.19
C THR A 217 28.34 -11.01 1.50
N ASN A 218 27.14 -10.41 1.42
CA ASN A 218 26.95 -8.98 1.62
C ASN A 218 26.67 -8.63 3.08
N LYS A 219 27.38 -7.60 3.57
CA LYS A 219 27.50 -7.14 4.97
C LYS A 219 26.25 -6.42 5.49
N ASP A 220 25.06 -6.86 5.12
CA ASP A 220 23.85 -6.27 5.68
C ASP A 220 23.58 -6.86 7.07
N ASN A 221 23.78 -6.05 8.10
CA ASN A 221 23.34 -6.36 9.46
C ASN A 221 21.80 -6.46 9.57
N SER A 222 21.06 -6.16 8.49
CA SER A 222 19.61 -6.39 8.36
C SER A 222 19.24 -7.86 8.09
N ILE A 223 20.23 -8.76 7.96
CA ILE A 223 20.02 -10.17 8.31
C ILE A 223 19.72 -10.20 9.81
N GLY A 224 18.45 -9.95 10.16
CA GLY A 224 18.01 -9.79 11.55
C GLY A 224 18.60 -10.91 12.41
N ALA A 225 19.26 -10.52 13.50
CA ALA A 225 20.01 -11.36 14.42
C ALA A 225 19.61 -12.85 14.32
N GLY A 226 20.37 -13.63 13.54
CA GLY A 226 20.11 -15.06 13.31
C GLY A 226 19.43 -15.45 12.00
N GLY A 227 19.48 -14.63 10.93
CA GLY A 227 19.10 -15.09 9.58
C GLY A 227 17.59 -15.16 9.31
N GLN A 228 16.75 -14.46 10.09
CA GLN A 228 15.32 -14.80 10.16
C GLN A 228 14.39 -13.97 9.25
N SER A 229 14.83 -12.82 8.74
CA SER A 229 14.00 -12.00 7.84
C SER A 229 14.85 -11.22 6.85
N VAL A 230 14.51 -11.34 5.57
CA VAL A 230 14.97 -10.46 4.50
C VAL A 230 14.02 -9.26 4.45
N GLU A 231 14.54 -8.05 4.66
CA GLU A 231 13.77 -6.81 4.46
C GLU A 231 14.27 -6.12 3.18
N PRO A 232 13.59 -6.28 2.03
CA PRO A 232 14.14 -5.88 0.74
C PRO A 232 14.19 -4.38 0.50
N GLY A 233 13.45 -3.59 1.29
CA GLY A 233 13.32 -2.14 1.13
C GLY A 233 12.55 -1.67 -0.12
N SER A 234 12.20 -2.57 -1.05
CA SER A 234 11.36 -2.30 -2.22
C SER A 234 10.82 -3.59 -2.80
N SER A 235 9.51 -3.68 -3.01
CA SER A 235 8.88 -4.82 -3.67
C SER A 235 9.30 -4.92 -5.13
N TRP A 236 9.40 -3.78 -5.83
CA TRP A 236 9.76 -3.76 -7.25
C TRP A 236 11.20 -4.21 -7.48
N LEU A 237 12.15 -3.74 -6.66
CA LEU A 237 13.53 -4.22 -6.73
C LEU A 237 13.66 -5.68 -6.24
N SER A 238 12.78 -6.13 -5.34
CA SER A 238 12.73 -7.55 -4.96
C SER A 238 12.38 -8.43 -6.15
N VAL A 239 11.39 -8.05 -6.97
CA VAL A 239 11.06 -8.80 -8.20
C VAL A 239 12.29 -8.88 -9.10
N LEU A 240 12.91 -7.73 -9.36
CA LEU A 240 14.05 -7.64 -10.27
C LEU A 240 15.24 -8.50 -9.81
N SER A 241 15.66 -8.37 -8.54
CA SER A 241 16.80 -9.11 -7.97
C SER A 241 16.53 -10.61 -7.77
N MET A 242 15.35 -10.97 -7.26
CA MET A 242 15.04 -12.36 -6.87
C MET A 242 14.65 -13.22 -8.07
N THR A 243 14.04 -12.63 -9.10
CA THR A 243 13.47 -13.39 -10.23
C THR A 243 14.01 -12.97 -11.60
N GLY A 244 14.89 -11.97 -11.63
CA GLY A 244 15.47 -11.44 -12.86
C GLY A 244 14.44 -10.80 -13.77
N ILE A 245 14.85 -10.56 -15.02
CA ILE A 245 13.97 -9.98 -16.05
C ILE A 245 12.78 -10.89 -16.38
N ILE A 246 12.96 -12.22 -16.26
CA ILE A 246 11.90 -13.18 -16.55
C ILE A 246 10.73 -12.97 -15.58
N GLY A 247 10.99 -12.99 -14.26
CA GLY A 247 9.93 -12.78 -13.29
C GLY A 247 9.36 -11.36 -13.31
N LEU A 248 10.17 -10.35 -13.64
CA LEU A 248 9.67 -8.99 -13.88
C LEU A 248 8.64 -8.95 -15.01
N ILE A 249 8.91 -9.62 -16.14
CA ILE A 249 7.97 -9.69 -17.27
C ILE A 249 6.67 -10.38 -16.83
N PHE A 250 6.76 -11.51 -16.13
CA PHE A 250 5.56 -12.22 -15.68
C PHE A 250 4.71 -11.39 -14.70
N ILE A 251 5.31 -10.88 -13.62
CA ILE A 251 4.59 -10.08 -12.62
C ILE A 251 4.11 -8.76 -13.23
N GLY A 252 4.94 -8.14 -14.06
CA GLY A 252 4.61 -6.93 -14.81
C GLY A 252 3.41 -7.13 -15.73
N SER A 253 3.32 -8.28 -16.42
CA SER A 253 2.19 -8.58 -17.29
C SER A 253 0.87 -8.71 -16.51
N ILE A 254 0.88 -9.39 -15.35
CA ILE A 254 -0.28 -9.53 -14.47
C ILE A 254 -0.72 -8.15 -13.93
N TYR A 255 0.25 -7.33 -13.52
CA TYR A 255 -0.01 -5.98 -13.01
C TYR A 255 -0.59 -5.05 -14.08
N VAL A 256 0.01 -5.02 -15.27
CA VAL A 256 -0.48 -4.21 -16.41
C VAL A 256 -1.86 -4.69 -16.85
N GLU A 257 -2.09 -6.00 -16.89
CA GLU A 257 -3.40 -6.55 -17.21
C GLU A 257 -4.48 -6.08 -16.24
N ALA A 258 -4.17 -6.03 -14.93
CA ALA A 258 -5.06 -5.52 -13.89
C ALA A 258 -5.40 -4.03 -14.10
N LEU A 259 -4.40 -3.20 -14.41
CA LEU A 259 -4.61 -1.78 -14.69
C LEU A 259 -5.46 -1.56 -15.94
N LEU A 260 -5.17 -2.30 -17.02
CA LEU A 260 -5.93 -2.21 -18.28
C LEU A 260 -7.36 -2.69 -18.11
N ALA A 261 -7.59 -3.72 -17.28
CA ALA A 261 -8.92 -4.23 -16.98
C ALA A 261 -9.80 -3.15 -16.33
N VAL A 262 -9.29 -2.43 -15.33
CA VAL A 262 -10.01 -1.30 -14.73
C VAL A 262 -10.17 -0.17 -15.74
N ALA A 263 -9.09 0.23 -16.42
CA ALA A 263 -9.09 1.36 -17.36
C ALA A 263 -10.09 1.22 -18.50
N LYS A 264 -10.22 0.01 -19.06
CA LYS A 264 -11.05 -0.24 -20.25
C LYS A 264 -12.50 -0.56 -19.92
N ASN A 265 -12.79 -1.15 -18.75
CA ASN A 265 -14.10 -1.73 -18.49
C ASN A 265 -14.93 -1.02 -17.41
N SER A 266 -14.31 -0.41 -16.40
CA SER A 266 -15.08 0.24 -15.31
C SER A 266 -14.64 1.65 -14.98
N ARG A 267 -13.38 2.00 -15.28
CA ARG A 267 -12.73 3.25 -14.87
C ARG A 267 -12.96 3.58 -13.40
N ASN A 268 -13.08 2.54 -12.56
CA ASN A 268 -13.49 2.67 -11.17
C ASN A 268 -12.44 3.49 -10.37
N PRO A 269 -12.77 4.70 -9.89
CA PRO A 269 -11.82 5.57 -9.20
C PRO A 269 -11.28 4.95 -7.90
N PHE A 270 -12.11 4.17 -7.19
CA PHE A 270 -11.71 3.52 -5.95
C PHE A 270 -10.63 2.45 -6.19
N LEU A 271 -10.83 1.58 -7.19
CA LEU A 271 -9.83 0.57 -7.53
C LEU A 271 -8.50 1.19 -8.00
N PHE A 272 -8.57 2.26 -8.81
CA PHE A 272 -7.38 3.02 -9.18
C PHE A 272 -6.68 3.66 -7.98
N GLY A 273 -7.43 4.23 -7.04
CA GLY A 273 -6.86 4.77 -5.81
C GLY A 273 -6.15 3.69 -4.99
N VAL A 274 -6.80 2.56 -4.72
CA VAL A 274 -6.22 1.47 -3.90
C VAL A 274 -4.97 0.88 -4.56
N ILE A 275 -5.01 0.58 -5.87
CA ILE A 275 -3.82 0.03 -6.55
C ILE A 275 -2.67 1.05 -6.60
N THR A 276 -2.96 2.35 -6.81
CA THR A 276 -1.94 3.40 -6.73
C THR A 276 -1.31 3.48 -5.35
N LEU A 277 -2.12 3.42 -4.29
CA LEU A 277 -1.61 3.44 -2.91
C LEU A 277 -0.62 2.30 -2.70
N LEU A 278 -1.01 1.07 -3.02
CA LEU A 278 -0.16 -0.10 -2.79
C LEU A 278 1.10 -0.03 -3.65
N THR A 279 0.99 0.32 -4.93
CA THR A 279 2.12 0.47 -5.87
C THR A 279 3.14 1.51 -5.42
N VAL A 280 2.68 2.68 -4.98
CA VAL A 280 3.58 3.75 -4.51
C VAL A 280 4.26 3.32 -3.20
N ASN A 281 3.49 2.72 -2.27
CA ASN A 281 4.06 2.20 -1.02
C ASN A 281 5.10 1.09 -1.26
N MET A 282 4.91 0.28 -2.30
CA MET A 282 5.80 -0.82 -2.71
C MET A 282 7.17 -0.39 -3.22
N PHE A 283 7.39 0.89 -3.57
CA PHE A 283 8.73 1.38 -3.89
C PHE A 283 9.67 1.38 -2.69
N THR A 284 9.12 1.52 -1.48
CA THR A 284 9.88 1.62 -0.23
C THR A 284 9.62 0.46 0.73
N GLU A 285 8.65 -0.39 0.41
CA GLU A 285 8.25 -1.53 1.23
C GLU A 285 8.28 -2.82 0.40
N GLY A 286 8.95 -3.85 0.92
CA GLY A 286 9.11 -5.14 0.26
C GLY A 286 8.16 -6.19 0.81
N TYR A 287 6.97 -6.33 0.22
CA TYR A 287 5.96 -7.32 0.64
C TYR A 287 5.38 -8.16 -0.51
N ILE A 288 5.74 -7.91 -1.77
CA ILE A 288 5.14 -8.63 -2.92
C ILE A 288 5.24 -10.15 -2.84
N PHE A 289 6.37 -10.70 -2.38
CA PHE A 289 6.61 -12.15 -2.23
C PHE A 289 6.33 -12.68 -0.82
N PHE A 290 5.94 -11.82 0.12
CA PHE A 290 5.80 -12.19 1.52
C PHE A 290 4.40 -12.74 1.76
N GLY A 291 4.15 -13.99 1.35
CA GLY A 291 2.82 -14.60 1.38
C GLY A 291 2.18 -14.74 2.78
N GLY A 292 2.93 -14.52 3.86
CA GLY A 292 2.38 -14.42 5.23
C GLY A 292 2.00 -13.00 5.67
N SER A 293 2.26 -11.98 4.84
CA SER A 293 2.01 -10.58 5.17
C SER A 293 0.63 -10.14 4.69
N PHE A 294 -0.09 -9.41 5.54
CA PHE A 294 -1.36 -8.78 5.20
C PHE A 294 -1.24 -7.87 3.95
N LEU A 295 -0.16 -7.11 3.82
CA LEU A 295 0.02 -6.20 2.67
C LEU A 295 0.24 -6.96 1.36
N SER A 296 0.90 -8.12 1.41
CA SER A 296 1.03 -9.02 0.26
C SER A 296 -0.34 -9.51 -0.19
N PHE A 297 -1.12 -10.03 0.76
CA PHE A 297 -2.48 -10.48 0.52
C PHE A 297 -3.37 -9.36 -0.05
N LEU A 298 -3.34 -8.18 0.57
CA LEU A 298 -4.10 -6.99 0.14
C LEU A 298 -3.73 -6.56 -1.29
N PHE A 299 -2.44 -6.58 -1.64
CA PHE A 299 -2.00 -6.30 -3.01
C PHE A 299 -2.54 -7.34 -3.99
N TRP A 300 -2.32 -8.63 -3.74
CA TRP A 300 -2.72 -9.67 -4.68
C TRP A 300 -4.23 -9.79 -4.85
N ILE A 301 -5.03 -9.60 -3.79
CA ILE A 301 -6.49 -9.57 -3.94
C ILE A 301 -6.96 -8.33 -4.70
N THR A 302 -6.31 -7.16 -4.50
CA THR A 302 -6.58 -5.96 -5.29
C THR A 302 -6.32 -6.23 -6.77
N ILE A 303 -5.20 -6.87 -7.11
CA ILE A 303 -4.88 -7.28 -8.48
C ILE A 303 -5.96 -8.18 -9.07
N GLY A 304 -6.42 -9.20 -8.32
CA GLY A 304 -7.50 -10.07 -8.79
C GLY A 304 -8.80 -9.32 -9.06
N VAL A 305 -9.24 -8.46 -8.13
CA VAL A 305 -10.48 -7.67 -8.30
C VAL A 305 -10.37 -6.70 -9.48
N CYS A 306 -9.20 -6.10 -9.69
CA CYS A 306 -8.93 -5.26 -10.85
C CYS A 306 -9.00 -6.06 -12.16
N ARG A 307 -8.43 -7.28 -12.22
CA ARG A 307 -8.51 -8.15 -13.41
C ARG A 307 -9.93 -8.63 -13.68
N ASP A 308 -10.69 -8.92 -12.61
CA ASP A 308 -12.07 -9.40 -12.71
C ASP A 308 -13.01 -8.36 -13.36
N GLN A 309 -12.62 -7.07 -13.42
CA GLN A 309 -13.36 -6.02 -14.11
C GLN A 309 -13.58 -6.32 -15.61
N LYS A 310 -12.76 -7.18 -16.23
CA LYS A 310 -12.96 -7.62 -17.62
C LYS A 310 -14.26 -8.39 -17.85
N TYR A 311 -14.82 -8.97 -16.79
CA TYR A 311 -16.01 -9.82 -16.87
C TYR A 311 -17.26 -9.11 -16.38
N LEU A 312 -17.21 -7.79 -16.19
CA LEU A 312 -18.41 -7.02 -15.89
C LEU A 312 -19.35 -7.07 -17.11
N PRO A 313 -20.67 -7.28 -16.89
CA PRO A 313 -21.64 -7.30 -17.97
C PRO A 313 -21.63 -5.96 -18.73
N ILE A 314 -21.75 -6.04 -20.06
CA ILE A 314 -21.69 -4.89 -20.97
C ILE A 314 -22.79 -3.85 -20.65
N GLU A 315 -23.90 -4.25 -20.01
CA GLU A 315 -24.97 -3.34 -19.59
C GLU A 315 -24.52 -2.26 -18.57
N ASN A 316 -23.42 -2.48 -17.83
CA ASN A 316 -22.84 -1.48 -16.96
C ASN A 316 -21.90 -0.49 -17.68
N LEU A 317 -21.48 -0.79 -18.92
CA LEU A 317 -20.71 0.14 -19.76
C LEU A 317 -21.60 1.24 -20.35
N THR A 318 -22.89 0.94 -20.59
CA THR A 318 -23.88 1.88 -21.14
C THR A 318 -24.48 2.83 -20.11
N ASN A 319 -24.26 2.60 -18.82
CA ASN A 319 -24.68 3.47 -17.71
C ASN A 319 -23.54 4.34 -17.14
N ALA A 320 -22.35 4.30 -17.74
CA ALA A 320 -21.41 5.41 -17.57
C ALA A 320 -22.11 6.67 -18.12
N PRO A 321 -22.08 7.82 -17.42
CA PRO A 321 -22.72 9.02 -17.94
C PRO A 321 -22.17 9.31 -19.33
N ASN A 322 -23.03 9.16 -20.33
CA ASN A 322 -22.84 9.80 -21.62
C ASN A 322 -22.98 11.29 -21.38
N ASP A 323 -21.91 11.91 -20.86
CA ASP A 323 -21.76 13.36 -20.89
C ASP A 323 -21.47 13.73 -22.35
N ASN A 324 -22.55 13.77 -23.13
CA ASN A 324 -22.61 14.63 -24.30
C ASN A 324 -22.48 16.07 -23.78
N TYR A 325 -21.53 16.79 -24.36
CA TYR A 325 -21.21 18.22 -24.25
C TYR A 325 -20.21 18.64 -23.16
#